data_AF-A0A178FN64-F1
#
_entry.id   AF-A0A178FN64-F1
#
_cell.length_a   1.000
_cell.length_b   1.000
_cell.length_c   1.000
_cell.angle_alpha   90.00
_cell.angle_beta   90.00
_cell.angle_gamma   90.00
#
_symmetry.space_group_name_H-M   'P 1'
#
loop_
_entity.id
_entity.type
_entity.pdbx_description
1 polymer ?
#
loop_
_entity_poly.entity_id
_entity_poly.type
_entity_poly.pdbx_seq_one_letter_code
_entity_poly.pdbx_strand_id
1 'polypeptide(L)'
;MTASDVHIADILHMNQVSGLHETCQPPPKENTGRAASLPTTDKKLSIFNNLSPSLYYFVLPIILIIIHLLLTSTVPALPGDGPSIPRVSFLKSSPLLFFLPSRHNTVQTPPGYLRQWCESPYLQGLLDPEQIFSICPSKMASAVLEEAKRISAGFEYSTEELNKGVEEFLREMEVGLSRENSGLSQIPSYITSVPDGTEKGVYLAVDLGGTNLRVCSVHLHGNSTHEMIQSKSAIPRELMVAEHGVELFNFLAKQIEAFLQEYHAEQFSSHVEKRQTGEVKEPYAEEQVFDLGFTFSFPVIQHGINKGELYRWTKGFDIPEVVGKDICQLLQTAIDELKLPVRVAALINDTVGTLMARSYCSPGNSRTLIGAIFGTGTNGAYVEKMPRVTKMERCSSSAYNKSASEMVINAEWGSFDNSLKVLPNTEFDIQLDNETFNPGIQMFEKRISGMFLGEILRLAILSMVENPSVSLFGSPATIDTNSVLYQAWAIDASILSIIEGDDSEGLQATKEQLRKDLGIMDVSTSDCQAVKLLAHSIGKRAARLGAIALGAIVISSGRLATDEVVDIGVDGSLIEHYPGFEGYIREAFREIPAIGPAGEKKIRIGIAKDGSGVGAALGALVAKRTSQTLQG
;
A
#
# COMPACT_ATOMS: atom_id res chain seq x y z
N MET A 1 25.57 -56.91 21.55
CA MET A 1 26.50 -57.95 21.01
C MET A 1 26.46 -57.82 19.49
N THR A 2 27.59 -58.05 18.77
CA THR A 2 27.69 -58.20 17.29
C THR A 2 26.86 -57.23 16.42
N ALA A 3 27.38 -56.15 15.82
CA ALA A 3 28.68 -55.88 15.18
C ALA A 3 28.97 -56.75 13.94
N SER A 4 28.94 -56.11 12.76
CA SER A 4 29.50 -56.53 11.45
C SER A 4 29.67 -55.29 10.55
N ASP A 5 30.90 -54.98 10.15
CA ASP A 5 31.25 -53.98 9.12
C ASP A 5 31.49 -54.65 7.74
N VAL A 6 31.99 -53.87 6.76
CA VAL A 6 32.67 -54.23 5.48
C VAL A 6 31.84 -54.06 4.19
N HIS A 7 32.34 -53.58 3.02
CA HIS A 7 33.39 -52.60 2.63
C HIS A 7 33.45 -52.54 1.06
N ILE A 8 34.13 -51.53 0.46
CA ILE A 8 34.65 -51.51 -0.96
C ILE A 8 33.57 -51.43 -2.10
N ALA A 9 33.84 -51.00 -3.35
CA ALA A 9 34.47 -49.79 -3.92
C ALA A 9 34.26 -49.76 -5.47
N ASP A 10 34.53 -48.60 -6.09
CA ASP A 10 34.67 -48.21 -7.51
C ASP A 10 34.86 -49.28 -8.63
N ILE A 11 34.37 -48.98 -9.86
CA ILE A 11 35.21 -48.78 -11.10
C ILE A 11 34.37 -48.46 -12.38
N LEU A 12 35.04 -47.82 -13.35
CA LEU A 12 34.59 -47.12 -14.57
C LEU A 12 34.24 -47.98 -15.83
N HIS A 13 33.70 -47.27 -16.85
CA HIS A 13 34.03 -47.27 -18.30
C HIS A 13 33.02 -47.71 -19.40
N MET A 14 32.54 -46.69 -20.15
CA MET A 14 32.39 -46.55 -21.63
C MET A 14 32.01 -47.71 -22.58
N ASN A 15 30.98 -47.48 -23.41
CA ASN A 15 31.06 -47.18 -24.86
C ASN A 15 29.66 -46.71 -25.40
N GLN A 16 29.50 -45.71 -26.29
CA GLN A 16 29.74 -45.67 -27.76
C GLN A 16 28.90 -46.70 -28.56
N VAL A 17 28.17 -46.41 -29.65
CA VAL A 17 27.85 -45.21 -30.50
C VAL A 17 26.36 -45.39 -30.98
N SER A 18 25.58 -44.57 -31.72
CA SER A 18 25.60 -43.28 -32.51
C SER A 18 24.11 -42.88 -32.74
N GLY A 19 23.67 -41.75 -33.34
CA GLY A 19 24.32 -40.55 -33.91
C GLY A 19 23.44 -39.87 -35.00
N LEU A 20 23.74 -38.59 -35.35
CA LEU A 20 23.20 -37.78 -36.49
C LEU A 20 21.71 -37.36 -36.43
N HIS A 21 21.24 -36.20 -36.93
CA HIS A 21 21.81 -34.99 -37.61
C HIS A 21 21.18 -33.74 -36.93
N GLU A 22 21.90 -32.65 -36.57
CA GLU A 22 22.20 -31.43 -37.38
C GLU A 22 20.96 -30.57 -37.76
N THR A 23 20.99 -29.24 -37.94
CA THR A 23 22.00 -28.12 -37.93
C THR A 23 21.17 -26.80 -37.85
N CYS A 24 21.60 -25.55 -37.59
CA CYS A 24 22.75 -24.85 -37.00
C CYS A 24 22.47 -23.32 -37.09
N GLN A 25 23.07 -22.50 -36.22
CA GLN A 25 23.43 -21.07 -36.49
C GLN A 25 24.90 -21.06 -37.06
N PRO A 26 25.73 -19.97 -37.17
CA PRO A 26 25.57 -18.56 -36.81
C PRO A 26 26.06 -17.53 -37.91
N PRO A 27 27.04 -16.60 -37.75
CA PRO A 27 26.73 -15.16 -37.63
C PRO A 27 27.52 -14.21 -38.61
N PRO A 28 28.10 -13.01 -38.27
CA PRO A 28 28.02 -11.83 -39.17
C PRO A 28 29.38 -11.25 -39.65
N LYS A 29 29.38 -10.11 -40.38
CA LYS A 29 30.52 -9.15 -40.46
C LYS A 29 30.21 -7.78 -41.11
N GLU A 30 31.13 -6.84 -40.90
CA GLU A 30 31.12 -5.42 -41.33
C GLU A 30 31.62 -5.19 -42.78
N ASN A 31 31.47 -3.97 -43.32
CA ASN A 31 32.45 -3.42 -44.28
C ASN A 31 32.44 -1.87 -44.40
N THR A 32 33.46 -1.29 -45.07
CA THR A 32 33.77 0.17 -45.10
C THR A 32 33.83 0.78 -46.52
N GLY A 33 33.72 2.12 -46.67
CA GLY A 33 33.69 2.82 -47.98
C GLY A 33 34.13 4.31 -47.98
N ARG A 34 34.41 4.89 -49.16
CA ARG A 34 35.14 6.18 -49.42
C ARG A 34 34.80 6.78 -50.81
N ALA A 35 35.08 8.04 -51.20
CA ALA A 35 35.36 9.35 -50.54
C ALA A 35 35.53 10.48 -51.63
N ALA A 36 35.89 11.71 -51.23
CA ALA A 36 36.17 12.92 -52.06
C ALA A 36 34.93 13.67 -52.64
N SER A 37 34.97 14.95 -53.06
CA SER A 37 36.09 15.90 -53.33
C SER A 37 35.76 17.40 -53.04
N LEU A 38 36.78 18.27 -53.14
CA LEU A 38 36.79 19.77 -53.03
C LEU A 38 36.88 20.42 -54.45
N PRO A 39 36.92 21.77 -54.67
CA PRO A 39 37.09 22.94 -53.77
C PRO A 39 35.93 23.99 -53.90
N THR A 40 35.95 25.30 -53.57
CA THR A 40 37.00 26.32 -53.22
C THR A 40 36.42 27.32 -52.15
N THR A 41 36.72 28.62 -51.93
CA THR A 41 37.40 29.72 -52.68
C THR A 41 38.02 30.78 -51.74
N ASP A 42 38.92 31.61 -52.29
CA ASP A 42 39.63 32.76 -51.69
C ASP A 42 38.77 34.03 -51.49
N LYS A 43 39.15 35.10 -50.74
CA LYS A 43 40.15 35.40 -49.65
C LYS A 43 39.92 36.87 -49.23
N LYS A 44 40.20 37.26 -47.96
CA LYS A 44 40.91 38.54 -47.63
C LYS A 44 41.32 38.68 -46.15
N LEU A 45 42.52 39.23 -45.95
CA LEU A 45 43.14 39.78 -44.73
C LEU A 45 43.13 38.91 -43.45
N SER A 46 44.23 38.17 -43.26
CA SER A 46 44.77 37.80 -41.94
C SER A 46 45.52 38.99 -41.30
N ILE A 47 45.68 38.95 -39.96
CA ILE A 47 46.85 39.54 -39.25
C ILE A 47 47.00 39.06 -37.78
N PHE A 48 45.96 38.50 -37.13
CA PHE A 48 46.00 38.15 -35.70
C PHE A 48 46.15 36.66 -35.30
N ASN A 49 46.13 35.70 -36.24
CA ASN A 49 46.16 34.27 -35.91
C ASN A 49 47.60 33.71 -35.83
N ASN A 50 48.40 34.19 -34.87
CA ASN A 50 49.70 33.57 -34.51
C ASN A 50 50.13 33.90 -33.05
N LEU A 51 49.29 33.55 -32.08
CA LEU A 51 49.66 33.45 -30.66
C LEU A 51 49.13 32.11 -30.11
N SER A 52 49.94 31.41 -29.31
CA SER A 52 49.59 30.09 -28.80
C SER A 52 48.64 30.16 -27.59
N PRO A 53 47.73 29.17 -27.39
CA PRO A 53 46.81 29.15 -26.25
C PRO A 53 47.48 29.21 -24.87
N SER A 54 48.76 28.81 -24.78
CA SER A 54 49.58 28.85 -23.57
C SER A 54 49.85 30.25 -23.01
N LEU A 55 49.76 31.32 -23.82
CA LEU A 55 50.08 32.68 -23.34
C LEU A 55 48.93 33.32 -22.53
N TYR A 56 47.70 32.86 -22.73
CA TYR A 56 46.50 33.41 -22.06
C TYR A 56 46.58 33.31 -20.53
N TYR A 57 47.08 32.19 -20.02
CA TYR A 57 47.18 31.91 -18.58
C TYR A 57 48.22 32.76 -17.84
N PHE A 58 49.19 33.35 -18.53
CA PHE A 58 50.19 34.24 -17.92
C PHE A 58 49.88 35.73 -18.08
N VAL A 59 49.29 36.13 -19.22
CA VAL A 59 49.04 37.55 -19.50
C VAL A 59 47.78 38.07 -18.81
N LEU A 60 46.71 37.28 -18.74
CA LEU A 60 45.43 37.72 -18.18
C LEU A 60 45.51 38.07 -16.66
N PRO A 61 46.19 37.28 -15.80
CA PRO A 61 46.35 37.63 -14.38
C PRO A 61 47.16 38.92 -14.19
N ILE A 62 48.20 39.15 -14.99
CA ILE A 62 49.04 40.36 -14.90
C ILE A 62 48.23 41.60 -15.27
N ILE A 63 47.41 41.54 -16.32
CA ILE A 63 46.51 42.64 -16.70
C ILE A 63 45.49 42.93 -15.58
N LEU A 64 44.90 41.89 -14.97
CA LEU A 64 43.95 42.06 -13.87
C LEU A 64 44.61 42.64 -12.61
N ILE A 65 45.85 42.25 -12.29
CA ILE A 65 46.63 42.82 -11.18
C ILE A 65 46.98 44.30 -11.45
N ILE A 66 47.37 44.66 -12.67
CA ILE A 66 47.63 46.06 -13.05
C ILE A 66 46.36 46.91 -12.94
N ILE A 67 45.22 46.40 -13.42
CA ILE A 67 43.91 47.06 -13.28
C ILE A 67 43.53 47.22 -11.80
N HIS A 68 43.75 46.19 -10.97
CA HIS A 68 43.45 46.26 -9.53
C HIS A 68 44.35 47.28 -8.79
N LEU A 69 45.65 47.34 -9.13
CA LEU A 69 46.58 48.34 -8.56
C LEU A 69 46.20 49.76 -8.97
N LEU A 70 45.81 49.98 -10.23
CA LEU A 70 45.32 51.28 -10.73
C LEU A 70 43.98 51.71 -10.11
N LEU A 71 43.14 50.76 -9.70
CA LEU A 71 41.85 51.02 -9.03
C LEU A 71 41.95 51.17 -7.51
N THR A 72 43.07 50.77 -6.89
CA THR A 72 43.26 50.84 -5.43
C THR A 72 44.23 51.94 -4.97
N SER A 73 44.94 52.60 -5.89
CA SER A 73 45.97 53.60 -5.57
C SER A 73 45.44 55.03 -5.27
N THR A 74 44.70 55.17 -4.17
CA THR A 74 44.57 56.44 -3.40
C THR A 74 44.59 56.06 -1.90
N VAL A 75 45.19 56.80 -0.95
CA VAL A 75 45.67 58.19 -0.88
C VAL A 75 47.06 58.22 -0.19
N PRO A 76 47.68 59.40 0.05
CA PRO A 76 47.80 59.84 1.45
C PRO A 76 47.40 61.32 1.65
N ALA A 77 47.04 61.70 2.87
CA ALA A 77 46.21 62.88 3.15
C ALA A 77 46.82 63.90 4.14
N LEU A 78 46.11 65.05 4.24
CA LEU A 78 46.14 66.10 5.28
C LEU A 78 47.19 67.23 5.17
N PRO A 79 46.95 68.43 5.77
CA PRO A 79 45.72 68.95 6.41
C PRO A 79 45.21 70.30 5.82
N GLY A 80 44.02 70.78 6.21
CA GLY A 80 43.55 72.15 5.94
C GLY A 80 42.07 72.42 6.22
N ASP A 81 41.74 73.53 6.90
CA ASP A 81 40.43 73.90 7.44
C ASP A 81 39.36 74.37 6.40
N GLY A 82 38.08 74.34 6.79
CA GLY A 82 37.04 75.27 6.29
C GLY A 82 35.83 74.65 5.56
N PRO A 83 34.57 74.97 5.94
CA PRO A 83 33.37 74.43 5.29
C PRO A 83 32.74 75.37 4.22
N SER A 84 32.31 74.82 3.08
CA SER A 84 31.36 75.48 2.15
C SER A 84 30.65 74.50 1.20
N ILE A 85 29.52 74.93 0.62
CA ILE A 85 28.58 74.17 -0.23
C ILE A 85 28.29 75.03 -1.49
N PRO A 86 27.64 74.54 -2.57
CA PRO A 86 27.97 73.45 -3.51
C PRO A 86 28.43 73.99 -4.89
N ARG A 87 28.70 73.12 -5.88
CA ARG A 87 28.59 73.47 -7.32
C ARG A 87 28.03 72.32 -8.18
N VAL A 88 27.40 72.70 -9.30
CA VAL A 88 26.65 71.83 -10.23
C VAL A 88 27.00 72.17 -11.68
N SER A 89 27.39 71.17 -12.49
CA SER A 89 27.28 71.16 -13.97
C SER A 89 27.72 69.77 -14.51
N PHE A 90 26.85 68.94 -15.09
CA PHE A 90 26.25 68.98 -16.45
C PHE A 90 27.20 68.67 -17.63
N LEU A 91 27.02 67.47 -18.23
CA LEU A 91 27.25 67.08 -19.64
C LEU A 91 26.85 65.58 -19.76
N LYS A 92 25.62 65.21 -20.17
CA LYS A 92 25.11 65.05 -21.56
C LYS A 92 25.91 64.10 -22.47
N SER A 93 25.55 62.80 -22.45
CA SER A 93 25.32 61.99 -23.67
C SER A 93 24.65 60.65 -23.31
N SER A 94 23.70 60.19 -24.14
CA SER A 94 22.95 58.93 -23.92
C SER A 94 23.42 57.84 -24.88
N PRO A 95 23.61 56.58 -24.42
CA PRO A 95 23.82 55.44 -25.31
C PRO A 95 22.47 54.78 -25.66
N LEU A 96 21.94 55.09 -26.85
CA LEU A 96 20.74 54.44 -27.39
C LEU A 96 21.11 53.66 -28.68
N LEU A 97 21.88 52.58 -28.52
CA LEU A 97 22.32 51.66 -29.58
C LEU A 97 22.78 50.34 -28.94
N PHE A 98 22.68 49.24 -29.69
CA PHE A 98 22.94 47.83 -29.30
C PHE A 98 21.85 47.07 -28.53
N PHE A 99 20.68 46.87 -29.17
CA PHE A 99 20.02 45.56 -29.13
C PHE A 99 19.37 45.23 -30.49
N LEU A 100 19.97 44.27 -31.20
CA LEU A 100 19.35 43.50 -32.26
C LEU A 100 19.64 42.01 -31.96
N PRO A 101 18.65 41.11 -31.97
CA PRO A 101 18.84 39.75 -31.48
C PRO A 101 19.47 38.82 -32.54
N SER A 102 20.78 38.58 -32.42
CA SER A 102 21.42 37.43 -33.09
C SER A 102 21.05 36.13 -32.37
N ARG A 103 20.51 35.15 -33.11
CA ARG A 103 20.36 33.77 -32.61
C ARG A 103 21.74 33.12 -32.38
N HIS A 104 21.80 32.18 -31.45
CA HIS A 104 22.97 31.40 -31.02
C HIS A 104 24.08 32.18 -30.27
N ASN A 105 23.91 32.30 -28.94
CA ASN A 105 24.71 31.49 -28.00
C ASN A 105 24.21 31.67 -26.55
N THR A 106 24.13 30.56 -25.81
CA THR A 106 23.80 30.55 -24.38
C THR A 106 25.08 30.62 -23.54
N VAL A 107 25.18 31.64 -22.69
CA VAL A 107 26.18 31.72 -21.60
C VAL A 107 25.42 32.03 -20.32
N GLN A 108 25.58 31.17 -19.32
CA GLN A 108 24.88 31.31 -18.03
C GLN A 108 25.45 32.48 -17.23
N THR A 109 24.59 33.40 -16.80
CA THR A 109 24.92 34.43 -15.81
C THR A 109 24.83 33.85 -14.39
N PRO A 110 25.80 34.10 -13.49
CA PRO A 110 25.77 33.55 -12.14
C PRO A 110 24.67 34.23 -11.29
N PRO A 111 23.88 33.46 -10.51
CA PRO A 111 22.62 33.95 -9.91
C PRO A 111 22.80 35.07 -8.87
N GLY A 112 23.99 35.26 -8.31
CA GLY A 112 24.27 36.35 -7.36
C GLY A 112 24.10 37.75 -7.96
N TYR A 113 24.43 37.94 -9.24
CA TYR A 113 24.41 39.27 -9.88
C TYR A 113 22.99 39.75 -10.21
N LEU A 114 22.07 38.83 -10.51
CA LEU A 114 20.66 39.13 -10.79
C LEU A 114 19.90 39.60 -9.55
N ARG A 115 20.26 39.07 -8.36
CA ARG A 115 19.63 39.47 -7.10
C ARG A 115 19.87 40.94 -6.78
N GLN A 116 21.11 41.40 -6.94
CA GLN A 116 21.51 42.79 -6.76
C GLN A 116 20.91 43.75 -7.81
N TRP A 117 20.47 43.21 -8.96
CA TRP A 117 19.73 43.94 -9.99
C TRP A 117 18.25 44.18 -9.60
N CYS A 118 17.51 43.13 -9.20
CA CYS A 118 16.09 43.24 -8.83
C CYS A 118 15.85 44.15 -7.61
N GLU A 119 16.86 44.30 -6.73
CA GLU A 119 16.77 45.05 -5.47
C GLU A 119 17.17 46.54 -5.59
N SER A 120 17.47 47.04 -6.81
CA SER A 120 17.84 48.45 -7.06
C SER A 120 16.61 49.39 -7.02
N PRO A 121 16.55 50.38 -6.11
CA PRO A 121 15.45 51.35 -6.05
C PRO A 121 15.31 52.20 -7.32
N TYR A 122 16.36 52.30 -8.13
CA TYR A 122 16.37 53.11 -9.36
C TYR A 122 15.66 52.42 -10.54
N LEU A 123 15.52 51.09 -10.51
CA LEU A 123 14.87 50.32 -11.58
C LEU A 123 13.37 50.10 -11.33
N GLN A 124 12.94 50.07 -10.06
CA GLN A 124 11.53 49.91 -9.68
C GLN A 124 10.64 51.11 -10.11
N GLY A 125 11.24 52.24 -10.50
CA GLY A 125 10.54 53.39 -11.10
C GLY A 125 10.65 53.47 -12.63
N LEU A 126 11.20 52.45 -13.32
CA LEU A 126 11.52 52.50 -14.75
C LEU A 126 10.90 51.37 -15.59
N LEU A 127 10.25 50.39 -14.96
CA LEU A 127 9.66 49.21 -15.62
C LEU A 127 8.23 48.96 -15.10
N ASP A 128 7.36 48.49 -15.98
CA ASP A 128 6.00 48.08 -15.64
C ASP A 128 6.02 46.82 -14.74
N PRO A 129 5.08 46.64 -13.77
CA PRO A 129 5.11 45.52 -12.84
C PRO A 129 5.15 44.14 -13.51
N GLU A 130 4.45 43.96 -14.65
CA GLU A 130 4.45 42.71 -15.42
C GLU A 130 5.85 42.37 -15.98
N GLN A 131 6.64 43.37 -16.37
CA GLN A 131 8.00 43.15 -16.89
C GLN A 131 8.97 42.75 -15.76
N ILE A 132 8.78 43.29 -14.55
CA ILE A 132 9.53 42.87 -13.36
C ILE A 132 9.17 41.42 -12.98
N PHE A 133 7.89 41.04 -13.12
CA PHE A 133 7.38 39.69 -12.86
C PHE A 133 8.06 38.61 -13.72
N SER A 134 8.41 38.94 -14.96
CA SER A 134 9.06 38.04 -15.92
C SER A 134 10.54 37.72 -15.60
N ILE A 135 11.22 38.56 -14.80
CA ILE A 135 12.70 38.56 -14.71
C ILE A 135 13.25 37.96 -13.40
N CYS A 136 12.47 37.93 -12.31
CA CYS A 136 12.99 37.57 -10.98
C CYS A 136 12.32 36.31 -10.38
N PRO A 137 12.74 35.08 -10.79
CA PRO A 137 12.05 33.81 -10.45
C PRO A 137 12.19 33.35 -8.99
N SER A 138 12.80 34.15 -8.10
CA SER A 138 13.13 33.77 -6.73
C SER A 138 12.16 34.28 -5.65
N LYS A 139 10.99 34.81 -6.05
CA LYS A 139 9.95 35.32 -5.13
C LYS A 139 8.55 34.71 -5.31
N MET A 140 8.35 33.83 -6.29
CA MET A 140 7.24 32.89 -6.26
C MET A 140 7.75 31.57 -5.71
N ALA A 141 7.02 30.98 -4.77
CA ALA A 141 7.05 29.52 -4.67
C ALA A 141 6.50 28.98 -6.00
N SER A 142 7.06 27.88 -6.51
CA SER A 142 6.66 27.31 -7.81
C SER A 142 5.13 27.16 -7.85
N ALA A 143 4.47 27.59 -8.94
CA ALA A 143 3.01 27.46 -9.08
C ALA A 143 2.55 25.99 -8.90
N VAL A 144 3.42 25.06 -9.29
CA VAL A 144 3.29 23.61 -9.04
C VAL A 144 3.21 23.27 -7.55
N LEU A 145 4.03 23.91 -6.69
CA LEU A 145 4.00 23.70 -5.24
C LEU A 145 2.82 24.40 -4.56
N GLU A 146 2.37 25.57 -5.04
CA GLU A 146 1.20 26.23 -4.46
C GLU A 146 -0.10 25.52 -4.84
N GLU A 147 -0.23 25.00 -6.07
CA GLU A 147 -1.36 24.15 -6.44
C GLU A 147 -1.33 22.80 -5.68
N ALA A 148 -0.16 22.17 -5.55
CA ALA A 148 -0.03 20.96 -4.73
C ALA A 148 -0.46 21.21 -3.28
N LYS A 149 -0.12 22.37 -2.68
CA LYS A 149 -0.63 22.77 -1.36
C LYS A 149 -2.14 22.97 -1.34
N ARG A 150 -2.73 23.61 -2.36
CA ARG A 150 -4.20 23.79 -2.47
C ARG A 150 -4.91 22.44 -2.46
N ILE A 151 -4.42 21.50 -3.26
CA ILE A 151 -4.99 20.14 -3.37
C ILE A 151 -4.75 19.36 -2.06
N SER A 152 -3.53 19.38 -1.52
CA SER A 152 -3.19 18.72 -0.24
C SER A 152 -3.98 19.23 0.96
N ALA A 153 -4.37 20.51 0.98
CA ALA A 153 -5.27 21.04 2.01
C ALA A 153 -6.70 20.44 1.93
N GLY A 154 -7.15 20.03 0.74
CA GLY A 154 -8.39 19.26 0.56
C GLY A 154 -8.29 17.81 1.05
N PHE A 155 -7.07 17.29 1.24
CA PHE A 155 -6.81 15.99 1.85
C PHE A 155 -6.49 16.06 3.35
N GLU A 156 -6.38 17.26 3.94
CA GLU A 156 -6.25 17.40 5.39
C GLU A 156 -7.52 16.90 6.09
N TYR A 157 -7.36 16.18 7.20
CA TYR A 157 -8.48 15.63 7.97
C TYR A 157 -8.30 16.00 9.43
N SER A 158 -9.00 17.03 9.87
CA SER A 158 -8.75 17.73 11.13
C SER A 158 -9.04 16.89 12.36
N THR A 159 -8.57 17.35 13.52
CA THR A 159 -8.95 16.78 14.83
C THR A 159 -10.47 16.84 15.07
N GLU A 160 -11.17 17.86 14.54
CA GLU A 160 -12.61 18.00 14.71
C GLU A 160 -13.38 16.95 13.89
N GLU A 161 -12.99 16.73 12.63
CA GLU A 161 -13.61 15.73 11.76
C GLU A 161 -13.30 14.30 12.24
N LEU A 162 -12.05 14.03 12.66
CA LEU A 162 -11.65 12.76 13.28
C LEU A 162 -12.56 12.38 14.45
N ASN A 163 -12.89 13.33 15.32
CA ASN A 163 -13.76 13.08 16.47
C ASN A 163 -15.23 12.87 16.06
N LYS A 164 -15.75 13.64 15.11
CA LYS A 164 -17.08 13.38 14.51
C LYS A 164 -17.16 12.00 13.86
N GLY A 165 -16.07 11.57 13.20
CA GLY A 165 -15.92 10.24 12.64
C GLY A 165 -16.03 9.15 13.70
N VAL A 166 -15.33 9.29 14.83
CA VAL A 166 -15.39 8.35 15.97
C VAL A 166 -16.78 8.29 16.59
N GLU A 167 -17.44 9.44 16.79
CA GLU A 167 -18.81 9.51 17.33
C GLU A 167 -19.83 8.81 16.42
N GLU A 168 -19.75 9.05 15.11
CA GLU A 168 -20.64 8.41 14.13
C GLU A 168 -20.32 6.91 13.96
N PHE A 169 -19.06 6.49 14.05
CA PHE A 169 -18.69 5.07 14.01
C PHE A 169 -19.23 4.31 15.22
N LEU A 170 -19.12 4.88 16.43
CA LEU A 170 -19.74 4.34 17.64
C LEU A 170 -21.26 4.19 17.46
N ARG A 171 -21.93 5.18 16.85
CA ARG A 171 -23.37 5.14 16.57
C ARG A 171 -23.76 4.10 15.51
N GLU A 172 -23.00 3.97 14.43
CA GLU A 172 -23.22 2.97 13.38
C GLU A 172 -23.00 1.54 13.89
N MET A 173 -22.00 1.35 14.76
CA MET A 173 -21.66 0.06 15.38
C MET A 173 -22.79 -0.42 16.32
N GLU A 174 -23.32 0.44 17.18
CA GLU A 174 -24.46 0.10 18.06
C GLU A 174 -25.72 -0.26 17.25
N VAL A 175 -25.95 0.41 16.12
CA VAL A 175 -27.03 0.08 15.19
C VAL A 175 -26.78 -1.28 14.52
N GLY A 176 -25.57 -1.56 14.05
CA GLY A 176 -25.22 -2.83 13.41
C GLY A 176 -25.26 -4.05 14.33
N LEU A 177 -25.01 -3.86 15.64
CA LEU A 177 -25.14 -4.91 16.66
C LEU A 177 -26.60 -5.22 17.04
N SER A 178 -27.53 -4.27 16.80
CA SER A 178 -28.94 -4.38 17.20
C SER A 178 -29.92 -4.74 16.06
N ARG A 179 -29.48 -4.69 14.79
CA ARG A 179 -30.25 -5.16 13.62
C ARG A 179 -29.36 -5.44 12.41
N GLU A 180 -29.86 -6.28 11.50
CA GLU A 180 -29.32 -6.42 10.14
C GLU A 180 -29.74 -5.24 9.24
N ASN A 181 -29.14 -5.17 8.04
CA ASN A 181 -29.34 -4.09 7.06
C ASN A 181 -29.01 -2.70 7.64
N SER A 182 -27.78 -2.59 8.14
CA SER A 182 -27.18 -1.41 8.79
C SER A 182 -25.98 -0.90 7.96
N GLY A 183 -25.52 0.33 8.20
CA GLY A 183 -24.36 0.91 7.50
C GLY A 183 -23.05 0.17 7.83
N LEU A 184 -22.83 -0.14 9.11
CA LEU A 184 -21.91 -1.19 9.55
C LEU A 184 -22.66 -2.52 9.72
N SER A 185 -22.15 -3.59 9.12
CA SER A 185 -22.83 -4.90 9.13
C SER A 185 -22.68 -5.66 10.44
N GLN A 186 -21.54 -5.54 11.14
CA GLN A 186 -21.30 -6.15 12.45
C GLN A 186 -21.68 -7.66 12.46
N ILE A 187 -21.05 -8.43 11.57
CA ILE A 187 -21.36 -9.83 11.30
C ILE A 187 -20.85 -10.73 12.45
N PRO A 188 -21.74 -11.51 13.10
CA PRO A 188 -21.34 -12.48 14.11
C PRO A 188 -20.52 -13.63 13.51
N SER A 189 -19.27 -13.82 13.94
CA SER A 189 -18.40 -14.91 13.42
C SER A 189 -18.60 -16.27 14.12
N TYR A 190 -19.43 -16.31 15.17
CA TYR A 190 -19.67 -17.47 16.04
C TYR A 190 -18.41 -17.97 16.82
N ILE A 191 -17.25 -17.35 16.63
CA ILE A 191 -16.06 -17.53 17.47
C ILE A 191 -16.32 -16.88 18.84
N THR A 192 -16.49 -17.72 19.86
CA THR A 192 -16.89 -17.33 21.23
C THR A 192 -15.76 -17.44 22.26
N SER A 193 -14.54 -17.72 21.81
CA SER A 193 -13.33 -17.73 22.63
C SER A 193 -12.14 -17.25 21.80
N VAL A 194 -11.26 -16.44 22.41
CA VAL A 194 -10.05 -15.90 21.80
C VAL A 194 -8.83 -16.63 22.38
N PRO A 195 -7.88 -17.10 21.53
CA PRO A 195 -6.68 -17.83 21.96
C PRO A 195 -5.84 -17.07 23.00
N ASP A 196 -5.26 -17.81 23.94
CA ASP A 196 -4.38 -17.27 24.99
C ASP A 196 -2.94 -17.79 24.91
N GLY A 197 -2.62 -18.57 23.86
CA GLY A 197 -1.29 -19.12 23.63
C GLY A 197 -1.10 -20.54 24.15
N THR A 198 -2.08 -21.10 24.87
CA THR A 198 -2.04 -22.48 25.40
C THR A 198 -2.57 -23.54 24.42
N GLU A 199 -3.16 -23.12 23.30
CA GLU A 199 -3.70 -23.98 22.24
C GLU A 199 -2.68 -24.99 21.68
N LYS A 200 -3.10 -26.24 21.48
CA LYS A 200 -2.24 -27.33 20.97
C LYS A 200 -2.91 -28.19 19.89
N GLY A 201 -2.09 -28.79 19.05
CA GLY A 201 -2.48 -29.78 18.04
C GLY A 201 -2.14 -29.34 16.61
N VAL A 202 -2.46 -30.21 15.65
CA VAL A 202 -2.32 -29.94 14.21
C VAL A 202 -3.70 -29.69 13.62
N TYR A 203 -3.85 -28.59 12.89
CA TYR A 203 -5.10 -28.17 12.24
C TYR A 203 -4.80 -27.71 10.83
N LEU A 204 -5.77 -27.89 9.92
CA LEU A 204 -5.65 -27.40 8.55
C LEU A 204 -6.26 -26.01 8.42
N ALA A 205 -5.76 -25.25 7.45
CA ALA A 205 -6.42 -24.04 6.97
C ALA A 205 -6.42 -23.99 5.44
N VAL A 206 -7.47 -23.42 4.87
CA VAL A 206 -7.57 -23.14 3.43
C VAL A 206 -8.00 -21.69 3.25
N ASP A 207 -7.28 -20.97 2.42
CA ASP A 207 -7.41 -19.52 2.21
C ASP A 207 -7.67 -19.23 0.74
N LEU A 208 -8.92 -18.87 0.42
CA LEU A 208 -9.35 -18.53 -0.94
C LEU A 208 -9.08 -17.05 -1.22
N GLY A 209 -7.84 -16.76 -1.62
CA GLY A 209 -7.42 -15.44 -2.09
C GLY A 209 -7.98 -15.06 -3.46
N GLY A 210 -7.85 -13.79 -3.84
CA GLY A 210 -8.40 -13.25 -5.09
C GLY A 210 -7.79 -13.82 -6.39
N THR A 211 -6.64 -14.49 -6.33
CA THR A 211 -5.92 -15.05 -7.49
C THR A 211 -5.19 -16.37 -7.19
N ASN A 212 -5.13 -16.76 -5.92
CA ASN A 212 -4.34 -17.88 -5.43
C ASN A 212 -5.11 -18.56 -4.30
N LEU A 213 -5.15 -19.89 -4.34
CA LEU A 213 -5.50 -20.71 -3.19
C LEU A 213 -4.26 -20.94 -2.35
N ARG A 214 -4.40 -20.92 -1.03
CA ARG A 214 -3.40 -21.44 -0.09
C ARG A 214 -3.99 -22.56 0.75
N VAL A 215 -3.22 -23.63 0.95
CA VAL A 215 -3.52 -24.71 1.90
C VAL A 215 -2.40 -24.73 2.94
N CYS A 216 -2.75 -24.76 4.22
CA CYS A 216 -1.81 -24.78 5.33
C CYS A 216 -2.07 -25.94 6.29
N SER A 217 -1.00 -26.42 6.91
CA SER A 217 -1.00 -27.24 8.12
C SER A 217 -0.30 -26.46 9.22
N VAL A 218 -1.01 -26.16 10.30
CA VAL A 218 -0.51 -25.37 11.43
C VAL A 218 -0.39 -26.27 12.66
N HIS A 219 0.83 -26.39 13.18
CA HIS A 219 1.13 -27.11 14.41
C HIS A 219 1.27 -26.10 15.56
N LEU A 220 0.33 -26.16 16.50
CA LEU A 220 0.27 -25.27 17.66
C LEU A 220 0.98 -25.95 18.85
N HIS A 221 2.01 -25.29 19.40
CA HIS A 221 2.85 -25.83 20.46
C HIS A 221 2.31 -25.56 21.89
N GLY A 222 1.36 -24.65 22.04
CA GLY A 222 0.76 -24.24 23.32
C GLY A 222 1.75 -23.55 24.26
N ASN A 223 2.56 -22.68 23.68
CA ASN A 223 3.52 -21.77 24.32
C ASN A 223 3.63 -20.44 23.53
N SER A 224 2.56 -20.03 22.86
CA SER A 224 2.51 -18.92 21.88
C SER A 224 3.41 -19.05 20.64
N THR A 225 4.04 -20.22 20.39
CA THR A 225 4.75 -20.51 19.12
C THR A 225 4.01 -21.54 18.29
N HIS A 226 4.24 -21.52 16.97
CA HIS A 226 3.66 -22.47 16.03
C HIS A 226 4.65 -22.77 14.90
N GLU A 227 4.45 -23.89 14.23
CA GLU A 227 5.05 -24.20 12.93
C GLU A 227 3.94 -24.22 11.87
N MET A 228 4.23 -23.73 10.66
CA MET A 228 3.29 -23.74 9.54
C MET A 228 3.97 -24.27 8.28
N ILE A 229 3.36 -25.30 7.69
CA ILE A 229 3.66 -25.80 6.35
C ILE A 229 2.55 -25.29 5.43
N GLN A 230 2.89 -24.81 4.23
CA GLN A 230 1.90 -24.27 3.29
C GLN A 230 2.23 -24.60 1.83
N SER A 231 1.21 -24.87 1.03
CA SER A 231 1.27 -24.81 -0.44
C SER A 231 0.46 -23.61 -0.94
N LYS A 232 0.82 -23.12 -2.13
CA LYS A 232 0.15 -22.00 -2.80
C LYS A 232 0.01 -22.31 -4.28
N SER A 233 -1.23 -22.28 -4.76
CA SER A 233 -1.57 -22.60 -6.15
C SER A 233 -2.33 -21.44 -6.77
N ALA A 234 -1.94 -21.04 -7.98
CA ALA A 234 -2.71 -20.07 -8.75
C ALA A 234 -4.11 -20.64 -9.07
N ILE A 235 -5.15 -19.81 -8.98
CA ILE A 235 -6.50 -20.20 -9.36
C ILE A 235 -6.64 -19.99 -10.88
N PRO A 236 -6.98 -21.02 -11.68
CA PRO A 236 -7.26 -20.84 -13.10
C PRO A 236 -8.41 -19.83 -13.28
N ARG A 237 -8.25 -18.86 -14.16
CA ARG A 237 -9.20 -17.74 -14.31
C ARG A 237 -10.59 -18.23 -14.73
N GLU A 238 -10.64 -19.27 -15.54
CA GLU A 238 -11.84 -19.99 -15.94
C GLU A 238 -12.64 -20.51 -14.74
N LEU A 239 -12.00 -20.92 -13.63
CA LEU A 239 -12.68 -21.36 -12.41
C LEU A 239 -13.18 -20.20 -11.54
N MET A 240 -12.72 -18.97 -11.78
CA MET A 240 -13.25 -17.77 -11.10
C MET A 240 -14.57 -17.31 -11.71
N VAL A 241 -14.84 -17.66 -12.96
CA VAL A 241 -16.03 -17.27 -13.74
C VAL A 241 -16.73 -18.47 -14.40
N ALA A 242 -16.66 -19.63 -13.73
CA ALA A 242 -17.28 -20.86 -14.19
C ALA A 242 -18.82 -20.78 -14.17
N GLU A 243 -19.49 -21.54 -15.03
CA GLU A 243 -20.95 -21.65 -15.01
C GLU A 243 -21.43 -22.36 -13.73
N HIS A 244 -20.67 -23.36 -13.26
CA HIS A 244 -21.02 -24.17 -12.10
C HIS A 244 -20.01 -24.08 -10.95
N GLY A 245 -20.53 -23.85 -9.74
CA GLY A 245 -19.70 -23.74 -8.53
C GLY A 245 -18.89 -24.99 -8.20
N VAL A 246 -19.40 -26.17 -8.59
CA VAL A 246 -18.74 -27.47 -8.35
C VAL A 246 -17.33 -27.54 -8.96
N GLU A 247 -17.07 -26.80 -10.05
CA GLU A 247 -15.76 -26.78 -10.71
C GLU A 247 -14.68 -26.14 -9.80
N LEU A 248 -15.02 -25.00 -9.18
CA LEU A 248 -14.16 -24.32 -8.22
C LEU A 248 -13.95 -25.18 -6.96
N PHE A 249 -15.03 -25.67 -6.34
CA PHE A 249 -14.91 -26.45 -5.09
C PHE A 249 -14.18 -27.79 -5.29
N ASN A 250 -14.35 -28.45 -6.44
CA ASN A 250 -13.56 -29.65 -6.79
C ASN A 250 -12.09 -29.34 -7.10
N PHE A 251 -11.75 -28.12 -7.55
CA PHE A 251 -10.36 -27.66 -7.59
C PHE A 251 -9.81 -27.47 -6.16
N LEU A 252 -10.55 -26.82 -5.26
CA LEU A 252 -10.13 -26.63 -3.86
C LEU A 252 -9.84 -27.98 -3.18
N ALA A 253 -10.76 -28.94 -3.29
CA ALA A 253 -10.63 -30.27 -2.69
C ALA A 253 -9.41 -31.04 -3.24
N LYS A 254 -9.10 -30.94 -4.54
CA LYS A 254 -7.90 -31.55 -5.14
C LYS A 254 -6.60 -30.92 -4.64
N GLN A 255 -6.58 -29.62 -4.34
CA GLN A 255 -5.40 -28.99 -3.74
C GLN A 255 -5.21 -29.42 -2.27
N ILE A 256 -6.29 -29.67 -1.53
CA ILE A 256 -6.24 -30.28 -0.18
C ILE A 256 -5.73 -31.72 -0.28
N GLU A 257 -6.22 -32.52 -1.22
CA GLU A 257 -5.75 -33.89 -1.47
C GLU A 257 -4.24 -33.93 -1.75
N ALA A 258 -3.76 -33.13 -2.70
CA ALA A 258 -2.34 -33.07 -3.06
C ALA A 258 -1.47 -32.66 -1.86
N PHE A 259 -1.91 -31.66 -1.08
CA PHE A 259 -1.20 -31.21 0.13
C PHE A 259 -1.14 -32.30 1.22
N LEU A 260 -2.21 -33.07 1.40
CA LEU A 260 -2.21 -34.22 2.32
C LEU A 260 -1.28 -35.35 1.85
N GLN A 261 -1.23 -35.63 0.54
CA GLN A 261 -0.32 -36.62 -0.04
C GLN A 261 1.15 -36.22 0.10
N GLU A 262 1.47 -34.93 0.00
CA GLU A 262 2.83 -34.40 0.09
C GLU A 262 3.32 -34.26 1.55
N TYR A 263 2.50 -33.72 2.45
CA TYR A 263 2.93 -33.33 3.81
C TYR A 263 2.36 -34.19 4.95
N HIS A 264 1.31 -34.98 4.71
CA HIS A 264 0.66 -35.84 5.71
C HIS A 264 0.55 -37.31 5.26
N ALA A 265 1.50 -37.74 4.42
CA ALA A 265 1.48 -39.00 3.69
C ALA A 265 1.19 -40.25 4.55
N GLU A 266 1.73 -40.34 5.77
CA GLU A 266 1.47 -41.47 6.68
C GLU A 266 0.02 -41.52 7.16
N GLN A 267 -0.54 -40.36 7.52
CA GLN A 267 -1.91 -40.23 8.05
C GLN A 267 -2.93 -40.42 6.91
N PHE A 268 -2.63 -39.86 5.73
CA PHE A 268 -3.39 -40.10 4.49
C PHE A 268 -3.36 -41.58 4.07
N SER A 269 -2.18 -42.22 4.08
CA SER A 269 -2.05 -43.64 3.73
C SER A 269 -2.79 -44.55 4.72
N SER A 270 -2.68 -44.28 6.03
CA SER A 270 -3.39 -45.05 7.06
C SER A 270 -4.91 -44.92 6.93
N HIS A 271 -5.42 -43.74 6.54
CA HIS A 271 -6.83 -43.53 6.20
C HIS A 271 -7.27 -44.35 4.98
N VAL A 272 -6.50 -44.28 3.89
CA VAL A 272 -6.77 -45.04 2.66
C VAL A 272 -6.74 -46.56 2.92
N GLU A 273 -5.77 -47.05 3.69
CA GLU A 273 -5.65 -48.46 4.08
C GLU A 273 -6.84 -48.92 4.94
N LYS A 274 -7.15 -48.22 6.04
CA LYS A 274 -8.29 -48.52 6.93
C LYS A 274 -9.65 -48.51 6.20
N ARG A 275 -9.77 -47.70 5.14
CA ARG A 275 -10.94 -47.66 4.27
C ARG A 275 -11.01 -48.86 3.32
N GLN A 276 -9.86 -49.38 2.85
CA GLN A 276 -9.78 -50.58 2.03
C GLN A 276 -9.99 -51.87 2.84
N THR A 277 -9.50 -51.93 4.08
CA THR A 277 -9.73 -53.08 4.99
C THR A 277 -11.14 -53.10 5.59
N GLY A 278 -11.85 -51.97 5.60
CA GLY A 278 -13.18 -51.83 6.19
C GLY A 278 -13.16 -51.74 7.73
N GLU A 279 -11.99 -51.49 8.32
CA GLU A 279 -11.79 -51.27 9.75
C GLU A 279 -12.43 -49.95 10.21
N VAL A 280 -12.38 -48.92 9.35
CA VAL A 280 -13.13 -47.67 9.54
C VAL A 280 -14.43 -47.72 8.75
N LYS A 281 -15.53 -47.43 9.44
CA LYS A 281 -16.87 -47.29 8.86
C LYS A 281 -17.32 -45.85 9.08
N GLU A 282 -18.00 -45.28 8.08
CA GLU A 282 -18.58 -43.94 8.18
C GLU A 282 -19.61 -43.88 9.32
N PRO A 283 -19.63 -42.82 10.16
CA PRO A 283 -18.69 -41.68 10.18
C PRO A 283 -17.38 -42.00 10.91
N TYR A 284 -16.29 -41.31 10.54
CA TYR A 284 -14.98 -41.36 11.20
C TYR A 284 -15.04 -41.09 12.70
N ALA A 285 -14.08 -41.67 13.44
CA ALA A 285 -13.78 -41.25 14.81
C ALA A 285 -13.11 -39.87 14.83
N GLU A 286 -13.36 -39.07 15.88
CA GLU A 286 -12.89 -37.67 16.00
C GLU A 286 -11.36 -37.51 15.97
N GLU A 287 -10.61 -38.55 16.30
CA GLU A 287 -9.15 -38.58 16.29
C GLU A 287 -8.56 -38.89 14.90
N GLN A 288 -9.40 -39.20 13.90
CA GLN A 288 -8.98 -39.61 12.55
C GLN A 288 -9.22 -38.54 11.48
N VAL A 289 -9.73 -37.37 11.86
CA VAL A 289 -10.16 -36.31 10.94
C VAL A 289 -9.41 -35.01 11.24
N PHE A 290 -8.86 -34.39 10.20
CA PHE A 290 -8.32 -33.05 10.28
C PHE A 290 -9.46 -32.02 10.34
N ASP A 291 -9.51 -31.25 11.42
CA ASP A 291 -10.37 -30.07 11.49
C ASP A 291 -9.73 -28.92 10.69
N LEU A 292 -10.51 -28.39 9.73
CA LEU A 292 -10.08 -27.39 8.75
C LEU A 292 -10.80 -26.05 8.98
N GLY A 293 -10.02 -24.97 9.05
CA GLY A 293 -10.53 -23.60 9.01
C GLY A 293 -10.53 -23.06 7.58
N PHE A 294 -11.70 -22.69 7.06
CA PHE A 294 -11.85 -22.10 5.74
C PHE A 294 -11.85 -20.57 5.85
N THR A 295 -10.74 -19.93 5.49
CA THR A 295 -10.72 -18.48 5.27
C THR A 295 -11.33 -18.17 3.91
N PHE A 296 -12.42 -17.41 3.94
CA PHE A 296 -13.18 -17.03 2.75
C PHE A 296 -13.53 -15.55 2.84
N SER A 297 -12.60 -14.71 2.39
CA SER A 297 -12.68 -13.25 2.49
C SER A 297 -13.58 -12.63 1.41
N PHE A 298 -14.86 -13.01 1.41
CA PHE A 298 -15.91 -12.44 0.58
C PHE A 298 -17.13 -12.12 1.48
N PRO A 299 -18.05 -11.22 1.05
CA PRO A 299 -19.27 -10.95 1.80
C PRO A 299 -20.12 -12.22 2.00
N VAL A 300 -20.31 -12.65 3.24
CA VAL A 300 -21.05 -13.86 3.63
C VAL A 300 -22.00 -13.55 4.78
N ILE A 301 -23.22 -14.07 4.71
CA ILE A 301 -24.16 -14.07 5.84
C ILE A 301 -23.91 -15.33 6.67
N GLN A 302 -23.24 -15.18 7.83
CA GLN A 302 -22.86 -16.32 8.67
C GLN A 302 -23.99 -16.74 9.62
N HIS A 303 -24.29 -18.04 9.67
CA HIS A 303 -25.38 -18.64 10.48
C HIS A 303 -24.88 -19.64 11.54
N GLY A 304 -23.59 -20.00 11.48
CA GLY A 304 -22.91 -20.84 12.45
C GLY A 304 -21.40 -20.78 12.27
N ILE A 305 -20.64 -21.38 13.19
CA ILE A 305 -19.16 -21.35 13.13
C ILE A 305 -18.62 -21.98 11.84
N ASN A 306 -19.29 -22.99 11.28
CA ASN A 306 -18.95 -23.66 10.03
C ASN A 306 -20.06 -23.54 8.96
N LYS A 307 -20.83 -22.43 8.99
CA LYS A 307 -21.95 -22.24 8.06
C LYS A 307 -22.18 -20.77 7.71
N GLY A 308 -22.17 -20.45 6.41
CA GLY A 308 -22.52 -19.13 5.93
C GLY A 308 -22.88 -19.11 4.44
N GLU A 309 -23.81 -18.24 4.07
CA GLU A 309 -24.31 -18.11 2.69
C GLU A 309 -23.59 -16.96 1.96
N LEU A 310 -23.02 -17.23 0.78
CA LEU A 310 -22.37 -16.19 -0.04
C LEU A 310 -23.38 -15.10 -0.41
N TYR A 311 -23.12 -13.86 0.01
CA TYR A 311 -23.98 -12.71 -0.31
C TYR A 311 -23.72 -12.17 -1.72
N ARG A 312 -22.44 -12.00 -2.08
CA ARG A 312 -22.00 -11.62 -3.44
C ARG A 312 -20.53 -11.95 -3.66
N TRP A 313 -20.15 -12.25 -4.89
CA TRP A 313 -18.74 -12.33 -5.27
C TRP A 313 -18.06 -10.95 -5.30
N THR A 314 -16.74 -10.95 -5.21
CA THR A 314 -15.84 -9.81 -5.34
C THR A 314 -14.51 -10.31 -5.96
N LYS A 315 -13.47 -9.46 -6.03
CA LYS A 315 -12.09 -9.88 -6.39
C LYS A 315 -11.95 -10.56 -7.77
N GLY A 316 -12.88 -10.31 -8.69
CA GLY A 316 -12.88 -10.89 -10.05
C GLY A 316 -13.51 -12.29 -10.17
N PHE A 317 -14.13 -12.80 -9.10
CA PHE A 317 -15.00 -13.97 -9.18
C PHE A 317 -16.40 -13.55 -9.67
N ASP A 318 -17.05 -14.40 -10.45
CA ASP A 318 -18.47 -14.31 -10.81
C ASP A 318 -19.02 -15.70 -11.16
N ILE A 319 -19.49 -16.43 -10.15
CA ILE A 319 -20.13 -17.75 -10.29
C ILE A 319 -21.56 -17.66 -9.73
N PRO A 320 -22.57 -17.35 -10.56
CA PRO A 320 -23.92 -17.04 -10.08
C PRO A 320 -24.58 -18.16 -9.26
N GLU A 321 -24.28 -19.43 -9.55
CA GLU A 321 -24.86 -20.58 -8.83
C GLU A 321 -24.51 -20.60 -7.34
N VAL A 322 -23.36 -20.04 -6.94
CA VAL A 322 -22.85 -20.07 -5.55
C VAL A 322 -23.50 -18.98 -4.67
N VAL A 323 -24.12 -17.96 -5.26
CA VAL A 323 -24.77 -16.89 -4.49
C VAL A 323 -25.99 -17.45 -3.76
N GLY A 324 -26.10 -17.16 -2.45
CA GLY A 324 -27.11 -17.77 -1.57
C GLY A 324 -26.88 -19.26 -1.28
N LYS A 325 -25.65 -19.77 -1.43
CA LYS A 325 -25.28 -21.15 -1.04
C LYS A 325 -24.35 -21.17 0.16
N ASP A 326 -24.50 -22.23 0.95
CA ASP A 326 -23.64 -22.56 2.09
C ASP A 326 -22.26 -23.02 1.60
N ILE A 327 -21.28 -22.10 1.62
CA ILE A 327 -19.93 -22.32 1.07
C ILE A 327 -19.14 -23.39 1.82
N CYS A 328 -19.44 -23.62 3.10
CA CYS A 328 -18.82 -24.67 3.88
C CYS A 328 -19.36 -26.04 3.48
N GLN A 329 -20.67 -26.15 3.23
CA GLN A 329 -21.25 -27.36 2.69
C GLN A 329 -20.75 -27.66 1.27
N LEU A 330 -20.59 -26.64 0.41
CA LEU A 330 -20.04 -26.84 -0.94
C LEU A 330 -18.60 -27.38 -0.90
N LEU A 331 -17.75 -26.84 -0.02
CA LEU A 331 -16.39 -27.36 0.16
C LEU A 331 -16.39 -28.76 0.79
N GLN A 332 -17.22 -29.01 1.81
CA GLN A 332 -17.32 -30.34 2.43
C GLN A 332 -17.78 -31.41 1.44
N THR A 333 -18.78 -31.13 0.60
CA THR A 333 -19.24 -32.07 -0.44
C THR A 333 -18.11 -32.46 -1.39
N ALA A 334 -17.30 -31.51 -1.85
CA ALA A 334 -16.15 -31.78 -2.73
C ALA A 334 -15.05 -32.61 -2.01
N ILE A 335 -14.84 -32.38 -0.72
CA ILE A 335 -13.93 -33.14 0.15
C ILE A 335 -14.45 -34.58 0.36
N ASP A 336 -15.75 -34.75 0.56
CA ASP A 336 -16.43 -36.05 0.76
C ASP A 336 -16.44 -36.89 -0.53
N GLU A 337 -16.62 -36.26 -1.70
CA GLU A 337 -16.50 -36.90 -3.02
C GLU A 337 -15.08 -37.47 -3.26
N LEU A 338 -14.05 -36.69 -2.89
CA LEU A 338 -12.65 -37.14 -2.86
C LEU A 338 -12.30 -38.01 -1.64
N LYS A 339 -13.26 -38.28 -0.75
CA LYS A 339 -13.15 -39.25 0.35
C LYS A 339 -12.02 -38.95 1.35
N LEU A 340 -11.68 -37.68 1.53
CA LEU A 340 -10.55 -37.23 2.35
C LEU A 340 -10.89 -37.24 3.86
N PRO A 341 -9.92 -37.40 4.76
CA PRO A 341 -10.14 -37.37 6.22
C PRO A 341 -10.21 -35.93 6.76
N VAL A 342 -11.07 -35.08 6.19
CA VAL A 342 -11.09 -33.62 6.46
C VAL A 342 -12.51 -33.13 6.74
N ARG A 343 -12.65 -32.29 7.78
CA ARG A 343 -13.90 -31.66 8.20
C ARG A 343 -13.77 -30.14 8.17
N VAL A 344 -14.62 -29.46 7.41
CA VAL A 344 -14.75 -27.99 7.41
C VAL A 344 -15.35 -27.58 8.75
N ALA A 345 -14.47 -27.30 9.71
CA ALA A 345 -14.80 -27.09 11.11
C ALA A 345 -15.08 -25.63 11.45
N ALA A 346 -14.54 -24.67 10.69
CA ALA A 346 -14.83 -23.26 10.86
C ALA A 346 -14.82 -22.49 9.53
N LEU A 347 -15.62 -21.42 9.46
CA LEU A 347 -15.65 -20.39 8.45
C LEU A 347 -15.11 -19.09 9.05
N ILE A 348 -14.12 -18.50 8.40
CA ILE A 348 -13.32 -17.41 8.97
C ILE A 348 -13.18 -16.29 7.92
N ASN A 349 -13.36 -15.05 8.36
CA ASN A 349 -12.96 -13.86 7.60
C ASN A 349 -11.49 -13.53 7.92
N ASP A 350 -10.71 -13.00 6.98
CA ASP A 350 -9.29 -12.66 7.21
C ASP A 350 -9.06 -11.85 8.48
N THR A 351 -9.86 -10.80 8.74
CA THR A 351 -9.74 -9.97 9.97
C THR A 351 -9.95 -10.76 11.26
N VAL A 352 -10.87 -11.73 11.27
CA VAL A 352 -11.11 -12.66 12.39
C VAL A 352 -9.88 -13.54 12.56
N GLY A 353 -9.33 -14.06 11.46
CA GLY A 353 -8.07 -14.79 11.44
C GLY A 353 -6.90 -13.97 12.01
N THR A 354 -6.74 -12.71 11.58
CA THR A 354 -5.72 -11.77 12.08
C THR A 354 -5.84 -11.54 13.59
N LEU A 355 -7.06 -11.41 14.13
CA LEU A 355 -7.28 -11.31 15.59
C LEU A 355 -6.83 -12.60 16.31
N MET A 356 -7.27 -13.75 15.81
CA MET A 356 -6.99 -15.05 16.42
C MET A 356 -5.49 -15.38 16.41
N ALA A 357 -4.83 -15.21 15.26
CA ALA A 357 -3.39 -15.41 15.10
C ALA A 357 -2.57 -14.44 15.95
N ARG A 358 -2.97 -13.16 16.01
CA ARG A 358 -2.34 -12.18 16.89
C ARG A 358 -2.42 -12.63 18.34
N SER A 359 -3.59 -13.02 18.82
CA SER A 359 -3.81 -13.33 20.23
C SER A 359 -3.02 -14.55 20.70
N TYR A 360 -2.98 -15.62 19.89
CA TYR A 360 -2.16 -16.80 20.18
C TYR A 360 -0.67 -16.44 20.32
N CYS A 361 -0.16 -15.59 19.43
CA CYS A 361 1.23 -15.13 19.40
C CYS A 361 1.52 -13.91 20.30
N SER A 362 0.55 -13.41 21.08
CA SER A 362 0.65 -12.08 21.71
C SER A 362 1.54 -12.11 22.97
N PRO A 363 2.57 -11.24 23.09
CA PRO A 363 3.47 -11.25 24.24
C PRO A 363 2.76 -11.03 25.58
N GLY A 364 2.91 -12.00 26.49
CA GLY A 364 2.32 -11.98 27.83
C GLY A 364 0.90 -12.55 27.90
N ASN A 365 0.48 -13.35 26.91
CA ASN A 365 -0.84 -14.03 26.87
C ASN A 365 -2.03 -13.05 26.91
N SER A 366 -1.80 -11.79 26.49
CA SER A 366 -2.82 -10.75 26.44
C SER A 366 -3.79 -10.98 25.29
N ARG A 367 -5.09 -11.13 25.60
CA ARG A 367 -6.12 -11.35 24.58
C ARG A 367 -6.31 -10.13 23.68
N THR A 368 -5.99 -10.26 22.41
CA THR A 368 -6.16 -9.21 21.40
C THR A 368 -7.59 -8.71 21.33
N LEU A 369 -7.78 -7.39 21.25
CA LEU A 369 -9.11 -6.78 21.13
C LEU A 369 -9.58 -6.69 19.68
N ILE A 370 -8.66 -6.38 18.74
CA ILE A 370 -8.97 -6.09 17.33
C ILE A 370 -7.97 -6.81 16.42
N GLY A 371 -8.44 -7.42 15.33
CA GLY A 371 -7.65 -7.78 14.16
C GLY A 371 -8.07 -6.93 12.96
N ALA A 372 -7.15 -6.22 12.32
CA ALA A 372 -7.46 -5.27 11.26
C ALA A 372 -6.58 -5.46 10.01
N ILE A 373 -7.19 -5.26 8.83
CA ILE A 373 -6.51 -5.29 7.54
C ILE A 373 -6.38 -3.86 7.00
N PHE A 374 -5.16 -3.47 6.64
CA PHE A 374 -4.84 -2.25 5.89
C PHE A 374 -3.97 -2.64 4.69
N GLY A 375 -4.62 -3.17 3.64
CA GLY A 375 -3.97 -3.67 2.42
C GLY A 375 -4.72 -3.23 1.18
N THR A 376 -4.93 -4.14 0.21
CA THR A 376 -5.74 -3.88 -0.99
C THR A 376 -7.17 -3.43 -0.64
N GLY A 377 -7.79 -4.06 0.36
CA GLY A 377 -9.01 -3.61 1.03
C GLY A 377 -8.73 -3.14 2.47
N THR A 378 -9.77 -2.70 3.18
CA THR A 378 -9.70 -2.54 4.64
C THR A 378 -10.97 -3.00 5.35
N ASN A 379 -10.76 -3.78 6.40
CA ASN A 379 -11.79 -4.28 7.29
C ASN A 379 -11.17 -4.55 8.68
N GLY A 380 -11.99 -4.81 9.70
CA GLY A 380 -11.52 -5.30 10.99
C GLY A 380 -12.57 -6.12 11.74
N ALA A 381 -12.09 -7.02 12.58
CA ALA A 381 -12.89 -7.78 13.54
C ALA A 381 -12.44 -7.47 14.97
N TYR A 382 -13.34 -7.61 15.93
CA TYR A 382 -13.07 -7.29 17.33
C TYR A 382 -13.86 -8.15 18.31
N VAL A 383 -13.43 -8.19 19.56
CA VAL A 383 -14.12 -8.89 20.65
C VAL A 383 -15.23 -8.01 21.20
N GLU A 384 -16.49 -8.43 21.08
CA GLU A 384 -17.65 -7.77 21.67
C GLU A 384 -18.32 -8.66 22.73
N LYS A 385 -18.94 -8.03 23.73
CA LYS A 385 -19.66 -8.70 24.82
C LYS A 385 -21.02 -9.14 24.31
N MET A 386 -21.36 -10.42 24.48
CA MET A 386 -22.60 -11.02 23.95
C MET A 386 -23.89 -10.25 24.29
N PRO A 387 -24.07 -9.66 25.49
CA PRO A 387 -25.25 -8.83 25.80
C PRO A 387 -25.43 -7.56 24.95
N ARG A 388 -24.43 -7.14 24.17
CA ARG A 388 -24.52 -6.02 23.22
C ARG A 388 -24.97 -6.46 21.83
N VAL A 389 -24.77 -7.73 21.45
CA VAL A 389 -25.07 -8.29 20.12
C VAL A 389 -26.55 -8.67 19.98
N THR A 390 -27.45 -7.74 20.35
CA THR A 390 -28.89 -7.99 20.55
C THR A 390 -29.64 -8.48 19.31
N LYS A 391 -29.10 -8.33 18.09
CA LYS A 391 -29.70 -8.94 16.89
C LYS A 391 -29.75 -10.46 16.93
N MET A 392 -28.82 -11.11 17.64
CA MET A 392 -28.78 -12.57 17.81
C MET A 392 -30.01 -13.12 18.55
N GLU A 393 -30.71 -12.30 19.34
CA GLU A 393 -31.98 -12.70 19.98
C GLU A 393 -33.12 -12.90 18.97
N ARG A 394 -33.03 -12.25 17.80
CA ARG A 394 -34.06 -12.27 16.75
C ARG A 394 -33.78 -13.32 15.66
N CYS A 395 -32.53 -13.75 15.53
CA CYS A 395 -32.09 -14.78 14.59
C CYS A 395 -32.42 -16.19 15.12
N SER A 396 -33.68 -16.59 15.02
CA SER A 396 -34.21 -17.87 15.53
C SER A 396 -33.56 -19.14 14.96
N SER A 397 -32.81 -19.03 13.86
CA SER A 397 -32.04 -20.10 13.21
C SER A 397 -30.58 -20.22 13.69
N SER A 398 -30.09 -19.28 14.51
CA SER A 398 -28.66 -19.23 14.88
C SER A 398 -28.31 -20.23 15.99
N ALA A 399 -27.48 -21.22 15.66
CA ALA A 399 -26.95 -22.19 16.60
C ALA A 399 -25.65 -21.67 17.24
N TYR A 400 -25.79 -20.93 18.34
CA TYR A 400 -24.67 -20.39 19.12
C TYR A 400 -24.77 -20.74 20.61
N ASN A 401 -23.63 -20.77 21.30
CA ASN A 401 -23.61 -20.98 22.74
C ASN A 401 -24.15 -19.73 23.47
N LYS A 402 -25.35 -19.83 24.04
CA LYS A 402 -25.99 -18.75 24.81
C LYS A 402 -25.35 -18.47 26.18
N SER A 403 -24.41 -19.30 26.64
CA SER A 403 -23.59 -19.01 27.83
C SER A 403 -22.27 -18.30 27.53
N ALA A 404 -21.95 -18.06 26.25
CA ALA A 404 -20.77 -17.27 25.88
C ALA A 404 -20.88 -15.83 26.40
N SER A 405 -19.81 -15.33 27.03
CA SER A 405 -19.72 -13.93 27.48
C SER A 405 -19.34 -12.97 26.37
N GLU A 406 -18.59 -13.45 25.38
CA GLU A 406 -17.98 -12.68 24.30
C GLU A 406 -18.13 -13.40 22.95
N MET A 407 -18.09 -12.65 21.86
CA MET A 407 -17.99 -13.17 20.50
C MET A 407 -17.12 -12.23 19.65
N VAL A 408 -16.34 -12.79 18.72
CA VAL A 408 -15.65 -12.00 17.71
C VAL A 408 -16.65 -11.55 16.65
N ILE A 409 -16.75 -10.24 16.43
CA ILE A 409 -17.60 -9.62 15.43
C ILE A 409 -16.72 -9.11 14.28
N ASN A 410 -17.01 -9.52 13.05
CA ASN A 410 -16.46 -8.91 11.85
C ASN A 410 -17.24 -7.62 11.55
N ALA A 411 -16.60 -6.46 11.60
CA ALA A 411 -17.32 -5.19 11.44
C ALA A 411 -17.88 -4.97 10.02
N GLU A 412 -17.20 -5.53 8.99
CA GLU A 412 -17.31 -5.14 7.58
C GLU A 412 -17.21 -3.61 7.42
N TRP A 413 -16.16 -3.01 8.00
CA TRP A 413 -16.13 -1.56 8.20
C TRP A 413 -15.97 -0.72 6.93
N GLY A 414 -15.63 -1.34 5.80
CA GLY A 414 -15.47 -0.63 4.52
C GLY A 414 -16.73 0.12 4.07
N SER A 415 -17.93 -0.31 4.50
CA SER A 415 -19.22 0.33 4.24
C SER A 415 -19.62 1.43 5.22
N PHE A 416 -18.76 1.76 6.22
CA PHE A 416 -19.01 2.85 7.16
C PHE A 416 -19.33 4.16 6.43
N ASP A 417 -20.41 4.82 6.87
CA ASP A 417 -20.89 6.10 6.34
C ASP A 417 -20.89 6.20 4.80
N ASN A 418 -21.43 5.17 4.13
CA ASN A 418 -21.82 5.25 2.71
C ASN A 418 -22.72 6.47 2.39
N SER A 419 -23.36 7.06 3.40
CA SER A 419 -24.16 8.29 3.35
C SER A 419 -23.37 9.61 3.35
N LEU A 420 -22.05 9.60 3.56
CA LEU A 420 -21.17 10.78 3.58
C LEU A 420 -21.64 11.91 4.53
N LYS A 421 -21.96 11.55 5.78
CA LYS A 421 -22.26 12.49 6.87
C LYS A 421 -20.99 13.08 7.52
N VAL A 422 -19.92 12.29 7.60
CA VAL A 422 -18.67 12.60 8.33
C VAL A 422 -17.40 12.27 7.57
N LEU A 423 -17.48 11.48 6.50
CA LEU A 423 -16.33 11.19 5.64
C LEU A 423 -15.99 12.36 4.71
N PRO A 424 -14.70 12.67 4.47
CA PRO A 424 -14.30 13.71 3.52
C PRO A 424 -14.72 13.30 2.10
N ASN A 425 -15.02 14.27 1.24
CA ASN A 425 -15.50 13.99 -0.12
C ASN A 425 -14.94 15.01 -1.11
N THR A 426 -13.66 14.85 -1.45
CA THR A 426 -12.96 15.68 -2.44
C THR A 426 -13.47 15.39 -3.85
N GLU A 427 -13.13 16.28 -4.80
CA GLU A 427 -13.37 16.05 -6.23
C GLU A 427 -12.81 14.70 -6.73
N PHE A 428 -11.65 14.29 -6.20
CA PHE A 428 -11.00 13.01 -6.51
C PHE A 428 -11.73 11.80 -5.90
N ASP A 429 -12.23 11.92 -4.66
CA ASP A 429 -13.04 10.86 -4.03
C ASP A 429 -14.36 10.65 -4.78
N ILE A 430 -14.96 11.74 -5.27
CA ILE A 430 -16.20 11.73 -6.06
C ILE A 430 -15.95 11.08 -7.42
N GLN A 431 -14.90 11.48 -8.14
CA GLN A 431 -14.58 10.89 -9.44
C GLN A 431 -14.28 9.39 -9.32
N LEU A 432 -13.40 9.00 -8.38
CA LEU A 432 -13.06 7.60 -8.13
C LEU A 432 -14.31 6.77 -7.81
N ASP A 433 -15.22 7.28 -6.96
CA ASP A 433 -16.45 6.56 -6.62
C ASP A 433 -17.33 6.30 -7.86
N ASN A 434 -17.54 7.31 -8.69
CA ASN A 434 -18.32 7.21 -9.93
C ASN A 434 -17.70 6.24 -10.97
N GLU A 435 -16.36 6.12 -11.00
CA GLU A 435 -15.65 5.21 -11.90
C GLU A 435 -15.51 3.77 -11.36
N THR A 436 -15.96 3.50 -10.12
CA THR A 436 -16.02 2.13 -9.58
C THR A 436 -17.23 1.34 -10.07
N PHE A 437 -17.16 0.01 -9.98
CA PHE A 437 -18.31 -0.89 -10.24
C PHE A 437 -19.48 -0.70 -9.25
N ASN A 438 -19.25 -0.05 -8.10
CA ASN A 438 -20.25 0.13 -7.05
C ASN A 438 -20.21 1.55 -6.43
N PRO A 439 -20.62 2.59 -7.18
CA PRO A 439 -20.70 3.97 -6.67
C PRO A 439 -21.62 4.07 -5.43
N GLY A 440 -21.28 4.93 -4.49
CA GLY A 440 -22.00 5.12 -3.22
C GLY A 440 -21.89 3.95 -2.22
N ILE A 441 -21.03 2.97 -2.46
CA ILE A 441 -20.85 1.77 -1.61
C ILE A 441 -19.35 1.52 -1.38
N GLN A 442 -18.98 1.11 -0.16
CA GLN A 442 -17.59 0.99 0.33
C GLN A 442 -16.89 2.35 0.52
N MET A 443 -17.62 3.39 0.94
CA MET A 443 -17.10 4.76 0.93
C MET A 443 -15.92 4.98 1.88
N PHE A 444 -15.87 4.30 3.02
CA PHE A 444 -14.73 4.34 3.95
C PHE A 444 -13.50 3.62 3.37
N GLU A 445 -13.70 2.43 2.81
CA GLU A 445 -12.62 1.65 2.20
C GLU A 445 -11.98 2.37 1.01
N LYS A 446 -12.79 3.01 0.15
CA LYS A 446 -12.33 3.84 -0.99
C LYS A 446 -11.40 5.01 -0.60
N ARG A 447 -11.38 5.39 0.68
CA ARG A 447 -10.54 6.50 1.20
C ARG A 447 -9.31 6.02 1.97
N ILE A 448 -9.17 4.71 2.18
CA ILE A 448 -8.13 4.10 3.02
C ILE A 448 -7.29 3.08 2.26
N SER A 449 -7.90 2.19 1.46
CA SER A 449 -7.21 0.97 1.03
C SER A 449 -6.35 1.15 -0.23
N GLY A 450 -5.34 0.30 -0.36
CA GLY A 450 -4.30 0.40 -1.38
C GLY A 450 -4.77 0.13 -2.82
N MET A 451 -6.00 -0.38 -3.00
CA MET A 451 -6.67 -0.42 -4.30
C MET A 451 -7.04 0.98 -4.81
N PHE A 452 -7.26 1.95 -3.91
CA PHE A 452 -7.84 3.25 -4.25
C PHE A 452 -6.85 4.41 -4.07
N LEU A 453 -5.91 4.35 -3.11
CA LEU A 453 -4.99 5.48 -2.87
C LEU A 453 -4.10 5.84 -4.08
N GLY A 454 -3.73 4.84 -4.89
CA GLY A 454 -2.99 5.06 -6.15
C GLY A 454 -3.81 5.89 -7.15
N GLU A 455 -5.08 5.53 -7.35
CA GLU A 455 -5.98 6.24 -8.25
C GLU A 455 -6.29 7.67 -7.77
N ILE A 456 -6.45 7.88 -6.45
CA ILE A 456 -6.61 9.23 -5.87
C ILE A 456 -5.37 10.10 -6.18
N LEU A 457 -4.16 9.54 -6.09
CA LEU A 457 -2.95 10.26 -6.49
C LEU A 457 -2.93 10.53 -8.00
N ARG A 458 -3.34 9.57 -8.84
CA ARG A 458 -3.41 9.73 -10.31
C ARG A 458 -4.31 10.91 -10.69
N LEU A 459 -5.51 10.98 -10.10
CA LEU A 459 -6.47 12.04 -10.36
C LEU A 459 -5.99 13.41 -9.85
N ALA A 460 -5.34 13.45 -8.68
CA ALA A 460 -4.71 14.67 -8.17
C ALA A 460 -3.61 15.19 -9.12
N ILE A 461 -2.70 14.31 -9.56
CA ILE A 461 -1.64 14.64 -10.54
C ILE A 461 -2.26 15.10 -11.88
N LEU A 462 -3.27 14.40 -12.38
CA LEU A 462 -3.95 14.72 -13.63
C LEU A 462 -4.56 16.12 -13.59
N SER A 463 -5.26 16.49 -12.50
CA SER A 463 -5.84 17.84 -12.34
C SER A 463 -4.79 18.95 -12.38
N MET A 464 -3.57 18.69 -11.88
CA MET A 464 -2.45 19.63 -11.95
C MET A 464 -1.81 19.73 -13.35
N VAL A 465 -1.85 18.66 -14.14
CA VAL A 465 -1.42 18.64 -15.55
C VAL A 465 -2.45 19.34 -16.45
N GLU A 466 -3.74 19.19 -16.16
CA GLU A 466 -4.82 19.81 -16.95
C GLU A 466 -5.04 21.29 -16.61
N ASN A 467 -4.57 21.77 -15.45
CA ASN A 467 -4.66 23.18 -15.04
C ASN A 467 -3.65 24.05 -15.85
N PRO A 468 -4.10 24.91 -16.79
CA PRO A 468 -3.19 25.68 -17.66
C PRO A 468 -2.42 26.80 -16.93
N SER A 469 -2.68 27.02 -15.64
CA SER A 469 -1.93 27.95 -14.78
C SER A 469 -0.73 27.28 -14.10
N VAL A 470 -0.58 25.96 -14.27
CA VAL A 470 0.38 25.11 -13.57
C VAL A 470 1.22 24.37 -14.62
N SER A 471 2.52 24.25 -14.35
CA SER A 471 3.49 23.68 -15.29
C SER A 471 4.12 22.40 -14.72
N LEU A 472 3.28 21.51 -14.16
CA LEU A 472 3.72 20.25 -13.56
C LEU A 472 4.32 19.35 -14.66
N PHE A 473 5.56 18.92 -14.45
CA PHE A 473 6.38 18.18 -15.45
C PHE A 473 6.65 18.94 -16.76
N GLY A 474 6.54 20.28 -16.74
CA GLY A 474 6.72 21.13 -17.93
C GLY A 474 5.39 21.57 -18.53
N SER A 475 5.24 21.43 -19.85
CA SER A 475 4.01 21.80 -20.56
C SER A 475 3.13 20.55 -20.74
N PRO A 476 1.80 20.64 -20.74
CA PRO A 476 0.95 19.48 -21.04
C PRO A 476 1.28 18.82 -22.40
N ALA A 477 1.84 19.59 -23.34
CA ALA A 477 2.32 19.11 -24.63
C ALA A 477 3.64 18.29 -24.58
N THR A 478 4.26 18.08 -23.41
CA THR A 478 5.44 17.21 -23.22
C THR A 478 5.12 15.86 -22.57
N ILE A 479 3.85 15.59 -22.24
CA ILE A 479 3.38 14.26 -21.80
C ILE A 479 2.73 13.57 -23.01
N ASP A 480 3.11 12.32 -23.29
CA ASP A 480 2.53 11.56 -24.41
C ASP A 480 1.03 11.32 -24.17
N THR A 481 0.20 11.47 -25.21
CA THR A 481 -1.25 11.27 -25.15
C THR A 481 -1.68 9.86 -24.76
N ASN A 482 -0.77 8.88 -24.83
CA ASN A 482 -0.95 7.49 -24.44
C ASN A 482 -0.31 7.18 -23.06
N SER A 483 0.20 8.20 -22.36
CA SER A 483 0.81 8.06 -21.03
C SER A 483 -0.10 7.31 -20.06
N VAL A 484 0.53 6.52 -19.19
CA VAL A 484 -0.12 5.77 -18.11
C VAL A 484 -0.89 6.70 -17.16
N LEU A 485 -0.51 7.98 -17.06
CA LEU A 485 -1.24 8.99 -16.28
C LEU A 485 -2.71 9.14 -16.74
N TYR A 486 -3.00 8.99 -18.03
CA TYR A 486 -4.35 9.09 -18.58
C TYR A 486 -5.15 7.78 -18.47
N GLN A 487 -4.57 6.70 -17.95
CA GLN A 487 -5.19 5.39 -17.83
C GLN A 487 -5.69 5.18 -16.39
N ALA A 488 -7.01 5.07 -16.21
CA ALA A 488 -7.60 4.81 -14.91
C ALA A 488 -7.11 3.48 -14.32
N TRP A 489 -6.89 3.45 -13.00
CA TRP A 489 -6.42 2.30 -12.22
C TRP A 489 -5.00 1.81 -12.57
N ALA A 490 -4.22 2.59 -13.34
CA ALA A 490 -2.93 2.15 -13.84
C ALA A 490 -1.74 2.38 -12.89
N ILE A 491 -1.95 3.02 -11.73
CA ILE A 491 -0.97 3.06 -10.62
C ILE A 491 -1.57 2.52 -9.32
N ASP A 492 -0.83 1.61 -8.67
CA ASP A 492 -1.19 1.05 -7.36
C ASP A 492 -0.56 1.84 -6.21
N ALA A 493 -0.97 1.59 -4.96
CA ALA A 493 -0.52 2.37 -3.81
C ALA A 493 0.99 2.25 -3.46
N SER A 494 1.77 1.36 -4.08
CA SER A 494 3.22 1.28 -3.85
C SER A 494 3.96 2.55 -4.28
N ILE A 495 3.45 3.28 -5.29
CA ILE A 495 4.00 4.59 -5.68
C ILE A 495 3.95 5.58 -4.52
N LEU A 496 2.88 5.60 -3.71
CA LEU A 496 2.78 6.49 -2.56
C LEU A 496 3.81 6.12 -1.49
N SER A 497 3.99 4.82 -1.19
CA SER A 497 4.97 4.35 -0.20
C SER A 497 6.41 4.66 -0.60
N ILE A 498 6.74 4.51 -1.89
CA ILE A 498 8.08 4.79 -2.44
C ILE A 498 8.38 6.29 -2.40
N ILE A 499 7.40 7.13 -2.73
CA ILE A 499 7.56 8.59 -2.74
C ILE A 499 7.59 9.16 -1.31
N GLU A 500 6.73 8.71 -0.40
CA GLU A 500 6.79 9.11 1.03
C GLU A 500 8.16 8.75 1.64
N GLY A 501 8.74 7.60 1.28
CA GLY A 501 10.04 7.14 1.79
C GLY A 501 11.29 7.80 1.19
N ASP A 502 11.15 8.62 0.14
CA ASP A 502 12.29 9.27 -0.52
C ASP A 502 12.66 10.59 0.17
N ASP A 503 13.54 10.51 1.17
CA ASP A 503 14.10 11.70 1.87
C ASP A 503 15.43 12.18 1.26
N SER A 504 15.72 11.83 0.00
CA SER A 504 16.93 12.31 -0.69
C SER A 504 16.79 13.77 -1.14
N GLU A 505 17.86 14.58 -0.99
CA GLU A 505 17.87 16.01 -1.37
C GLU A 505 17.44 16.25 -2.83
N GLY A 506 17.69 15.28 -3.70
CA GLY A 506 17.32 15.32 -5.12
C GLY A 506 16.01 14.59 -5.47
N LEU A 507 15.32 13.95 -4.51
CA LEU A 507 14.15 13.08 -4.71
C LEU A 507 14.33 12.08 -5.87
N GLN A 508 15.41 11.28 -5.81
CA GLN A 508 15.82 10.43 -6.92
C GLN A 508 14.95 9.18 -7.10
N ALA A 509 14.50 8.55 -6.01
CA ALA A 509 13.59 7.40 -6.10
C ALA A 509 12.21 7.84 -6.61
N THR A 510 11.76 9.03 -6.22
CA THR A 510 10.56 9.70 -6.75
C THR A 510 10.68 9.92 -8.26
N LYS A 511 11.83 10.40 -8.76
CA LYS A 511 12.08 10.58 -10.20
C LYS A 511 12.11 9.24 -10.95
N GLU A 512 12.69 8.20 -10.38
CA GLU A 512 12.72 6.87 -11.00
C GLU A 512 11.32 6.24 -11.03
N GLN A 513 10.54 6.35 -9.96
CA GLN A 513 9.18 5.81 -9.90
C GLN A 513 8.22 6.57 -10.84
N LEU A 514 8.31 7.91 -10.92
CA LEU A 514 7.51 8.70 -11.88
C LEU A 514 7.85 8.41 -13.35
N ARG A 515 9.10 8.06 -13.65
CA ARG A 515 9.51 7.52 -14.96
C ARG A 515 8.93 6.15 -15.22
N LYS A 516 9.03 5.24 -14.25
CA LYS A 516 8.63 3.84 -14.34
C LYS A 516 7.11 3.67 -14.47
N ASP A 517 6.34 4.39 -13.64
CA ASP A 517 4.90 4.17 -13.49
C ASP A 517 4.07 5.10 -14.37
N LEU A 518 4.52 6.35 -14.61
CA LEU A 518 3.77 7.34 -15.42
C LEU A 518 4.40 7.62 -16.79
N GLY A 519 5.62 7.13 -17.04
CA GLY A 519 6.38 7.38 -18.29
C GLY A 519 7.00 8.78 -18.38
N ILE A 520 7.07 9.53 -17.27
CA ILE A 520 7.41 10.96 -17.29
C ILE A 520 8.92 11.14 -17.13
N MET A 521 9.62 11.58 -18.19
CA MET A 521 11.09 11.56 -18.25
C MET A 521 11.77 12.75 -17.56
N ASP A 522 11.33 13.98 -17.85
CA ASP A 522 11.99 15.23 -17.48
C ASP A 522 11.43 15.85 -16.18
N VAL A 523 11.31 15.03 -15.14
CA VAL A 523 10.77 15.44 -13.83
C VAL A 523 11.78 16.32 -13.07
N SER A 524 11.38 17.54 -12.70
CA SER A 524 12.17 18.44 -11.85
C SER A 524 12.01 18.10 -10.35
N THR A 525 12.91 18.58 -9.50
CA THR A 525 12.75 18.42 -8.05
C THR A 525 11.52 19.15 -7.50
N SER A 526 11.04 20.21 -8.16
CA SER A 526 9.80 20.90 -7.76
C SER A 526 8.56 20.04 -8.04
N ASP A 527 8.58 19.24 -9.10
CA ASP A 527 7.48 18.32 -9.43
C ASP A 527 7.46 17.16 -8.43
N CYS A 528 8.64 16.59 -8.11
CA CYS A 528 8.77 15.56 -7.08
C CYS A 528 8.29 16.04 -5.70
N GLN A 529 8.62 17.28 -5.32
CA GLN A 529 8.16 17.89 -4.07
C GLN A 529 6.63 18.07 -4.04
N ALA A 530 6.01 18.43 -5.17
CA ALA A 530 4.56 18.49 -5.29
C ALA A 530 3.91 17.10 -5.18
N VAL A 531 4.41 16.10 -5.91
CA VAL A 531 3.87 14.74 -5.83
C VAL A 531 4.09 14.11 -4.45
N LYS A 532 5.24 14.35 -3.79
CA LYS A 532 5.45 13.89 -2.40
C LYS A 532 4.50 14.56 -1.43
N LEU A 533 4.18 15.84 -1.60
CA LEU A 533 3.17 16.53 -0.77
C LEU A 533 1.76 15.92 -0.95
N LEU A 534 1.38 15.56 -2.18
CA LEU A 534 0.11 14.85 -2.45
C LEU A 534 0.10 13.45 -1.82
N ALA A 535 1.15 12.64 -2.06
CA ALA A 535 1.26 11.27 -1.56
C ALA A 535 1.29 11.21 -0.02
N HIS A 536 1.96 12.18 0.62
CA HIS A 536 1.95 12.38 2.07
C HIS A 536 0.54 12.67 2.59
N SER A 537 -0.14 13.67 2.03
CA SER A 537 -1.48 14.06 2.48
C SER A 537 -2.51 12.95 2.28
N ILE A 538 -2.49 12.24 1.14
CA ILE A 538 -3.41 11.11 0.87
C ILE A 538 -3.16 9.96 1.86
N GLY A 539 -1.91 9.57 2.11
CA GLY A 539 -1.59 8.48 3.03
C GLY A 539 -1.81 8.82 4.50
N LYS A 540 -1.47 10.04 4.93
CA LYS A 540 -1.79 10.55 6.28
C LYS A 540 -3.30 10.63 6.50
N ARG A 541 -4.08 11.04 5.49
CA ARG A 541 -5.56 10.99 5.53
C ARG A 541 -6.07 9.56 5.71
N ALA A 542 -5.58 8.60 4.91
CA ALA A 542 -5.95 7.19 5.01
C ALA A 542 -5.66 6.60 6.41
N ALA A 543 -4.49 6.90 6.98
CA ALA A 543 -4.12 6.46 8.33
C ALA A 543 -5.02 7.09 9.43
N ARG A 544 -5.31 8.39 9.34
CA ARG A 544 -6.21 9.08 10.28
C ARG A 544 -7.66 8.59 10.18
N LEU A 545 -8.13 8.26 8.98
CA LEU A 545 -9.43 7.61 8.79
C LEU A 545 -9.43 6.19 9.38
N GLY A 546 -8.37 5.39 9.19
CA GLY A 546 -8.23 4.07 9.83
C GLY A 546 -8.26 4.13 11.36
N ALA A 547 -7.75 5.22 11.95
CA ALA A 547 -7.82 5.45 13.39
C ALA A 547 -9.24 5.69 13.94
N ILE A 548 -10.22 6.07 13.10
CA ILE A 548 -11.64 6.19 13.50
C ILE A 548 -12.15 4.82 13.98
N ALA A 549 -12.06 3.81 13.12
CA ALA A 549 -12.63 2.49 13.37
C ALA A 549 -11.94 1.80 14.55
N LEU A 550 -10.60 1.83 14.57
CA LEU A 550 -9.82 1.32 15.70
C LEU A 550 -10.15 2.07 17.00
N GLY A 551 -10.17 3.40 16.98
CA GLY A 551 -10.40 4.23 18.15
C GLY A 551 -11.80 4.02 18.75
N ALA A 552 -12.83 4.00 17.91
CA ALA A 552 -14.21 3.72 18.31
C ALA A 552 -14.35 2.35 18.99
N ILE A 553 -13.76 1.29 18.42
CA ILE A 553 -13.79 -0.06 19.02
C ILE A 553 -13.02 -0.09 20.36
N VAL A 554 -11.85 0.55 20.44
CA VAL A 554 -11.09 0.67 21.70
C VAL A 554 -11.91 1.36 22.79
N ILE A 555 -12.59 2.47 22.46
CA ILE A 555 -13.48 3.20 23.38
C ILE A 555 -14.66 2.30 23.81
N SER A 556 -15.36 1.69 22.86
CA SER A 556 -16.52 0.81 23.09
C SER A 556 -16.21 -0.35 24.04
N SER A 557 -15.03 -0.97 23.89
CA SER A 557 -14.60 -2.10 24.71
C SER A 557 -14.54 -1.78 26.22
N GLY A 558 -14.30 -0.51 26.56
CA GLY A 558 -14.02 -0.02 27.92
C GLY A 558 -12.62 -0.36 28.44
N ARG A 559 -11.77 -1.08 27.68
CA ARG A 559 -10.47 -1.58 28.18
C ARG A 559 -9.47 -0.48 28.54
N LEU A 560 -9.61 0.75 28.01
CA LEU A 560 -8.76 1.87 28.46
C LEU A 560 -8.94 2.23 29.95
N ALA A 561 -10.07 1.86 30.55
CA ALA A 561 -10.35 2.05 31.98
C ALA A 561 -9.79 0.93 32.88
N THR A 562 -9.27 -0.18 32.32
CA THR A 562 -8.55 -1.23 33.07
C THR A 562 -7.03 -1.00 32.97
N ASP A 563 -6.23 -1.69 33.79
CA ASP A 563 -4.76 -1.65 33.69
C ASP A 563 -4.19 -2.60 32.61
N GLU A 564 -5.06 -3.16 31.76
CA GLU A 564 -4.68 -4.11 30.71
C GLU A 564 -4.11 -3.40 29.47
N VAL A 565 -3.24 -4.11 28.75
CA VAL A 565 -2.76 -3.68 27.43
C VAL A 565 -3.85 -3.92 26.40
N VAL A 566 -4.20 -2.88 25.63
CA VAL A 566 -5.11 -2.98 24.49
C VAL A 566 -4.30 -3.43 23.27
N ASP A 567 -4.19 -4.74 23.09
CA ASP A 567 -3.46 -5.34 21.97
C ASP A 567 -4.32 -5.36 20.69
N ILE A 568 -3.74 -4.88 19.59
CA ILE A 568 -4.35 -4.79 18.25
C ILE A 568 -3.43 -5.51 17.27
N GLY A 569 -3.96 -6.54 16.61
CA GLY A 569 -3.31 -7.21 15.48
C GLY A 569 -3.58 -6.47 14.18
N VAL A 570 -2.56 -6.23 13.37
CA VAL A 570 -2.70 -5.62 12.05
C VAL A 570 -1.96 -6.42 10.98
N ASP A 571 -2.50 -6.43 9.77
CA ASP A 571 -1.89 -7.06 8.59
C ASP A 571 -2.24 -6.23 7.33
N GLY A 572 -1.53 -6.46 6.23
CA GLY A 572 -1.72 -5.76 4.96
C GLY A 572 -0.62 -4.77 4.58
N SER A 573 -0.49 -4.56 3.27
CA SER A 573 0.65 -3.86 2.66
C SER A 573 0.76 -2.36 2.97
N LEU A 574 -0.32 -1.66 3.33
CA LEU A 574 -0.21 -0.25 3.71
C LEU A 574 0.44 -0.12 5.09
N ILE A 575 -0.03 -0.87 6.08
CA ILE A 575 0.53 -0.77 7.44
C ILE A 575 1.91 -1.43 7.58
N GLU A 576 2.25 -2.39 6.71
CA GLU A 576 3.62 -2.93 6.63
C GLU A 576 4.62 -2.10 5.81
N HIS A 577 4.18 -1.32 4.81
CA HIS A 577 5.12 -0.72 3.83
C HIS A 577 4.95 0.78 3.58
N TYR A 578 3.82 1.41 3.94
CA TYR A 578 3.69 2.87 3.84
C TYR A 578 4.42 3.54 5.01
N PRO A 579 5.44 4.39 4.78
CA PRO A 579 6.22 4.98 5.85
C PRO A 579 5.36 5.79 6.83
N GLY A 580 5.52 5.52 8.12
CA GLY A 580 4.82 6.26 9.18
C GLY A 580 3.33 5.95 9.38
N PHE A 581 2.73 4.97 8.66
CA PHE A 581 1.28 4.70 8.74
C PHE A 581 0.77 4.43 10.17
N GLU A 582 1.45 3.57 10.94
CA GLU A 582 1.14 3.37 12.38
C GLU A 582 1.37 4.65 13.20
N GLY A 583 2.38 5.45 12.83
CA GLY A 583 2.69 6.73 13.48
C GLY A 583 1.55 7.74 13.35
N TYR A 584 0.95 7.85 12.16
CA TYR A 584 -0.21 8.71 11.90
C TYR A 584 -1.50 8.19 12.57
N ILE A 585 -1.68 6.86 12.69
CA ILE A 585 -2.75 6.27 13.53
C ILE A 585 -2.56 6.67 15.01
N ARG A 586 -1.33 6.59 15.53
CA ARG A 586 -1.01 7.00 16.91
C ARG A 586 -1.10 8.51 17.12
N GLU A 587 -0.84 9.32 16.11
CA GLU A 587 -1.11 10.77 16.12
C GLU A 587 -2.60 11.02 16.37
N ALA A 588 -3.47 10.42 15.55
CA ALA A 588 -4.93 10.48 15.70
C ALA A 588 -5.42 9.95 17.06
N PHE A 589 -4.89 8.83 17.56
CA PHE A 589 -5.24 8.32 18.90
C PHE A 589 -4.92 9.30 20.04
N ARG A 590 -3.88 10.13 19.90
CA ARG A 590 -3.54 11.16 20.90
C ARG A 590 -4.46 12.39 20.82
N GLU A 591 -5.12 12.60 19.69
CA GLU A 591 -6.09 13.68 19.45
C GLU A 591 -7.52 13.33 19.86
N ILE A 592 -7.90 12.04 19.86
CA ILE A 592 -9.23 11.58 20.29
C ILE A 592 -9.35 11.71 21.82
N PRO A 593 -10.22 12.58 22.38
CA PRO A 593 -10.21 12.91 23.82
C PRO A 593 -10.46 11.72 24.76
N ALA A 594 -11.23 10.72 24.32
CA ALA A 594 -11.51 9.50 25.08
C ALA A 594 -10.33 8.50 25.12
N ILE A 595 -9.28 8.74 24.33
CA ILE A 595 -8.04 7.95 24.29
C ILE A 595 -6.88 8.80 24.82
N GLY A 596 -6.52 9.84 24.08
CA GLY A 596 -5.49 10.81 24.42
C GLY A 596 -4.07 10.23 24.62
N PRO A 597 -3.10 11.06 25.05
CA PRO A 597 -1.70 10.64 25.27
C PRO A 597 -1.47 9.64 26.41
N ALA A 598 -2.51 9.31 27.19
CA ALA A 598 -2.47 8.28 28.22
C ALA A 598 -3.05 6.95 27.71
N GLY A 599 -4.19 6.97 27.01
CA GLY A 599 -4.79 5.78 26.41
C GLY A 599 -3.95 5.23 25.26
N GLU A 600 -3.36 6.09 24.41
CA GLU A 600 -2.50 5.64 23.29
C GLU A 600 -1.31 4.80 23.76
N LYS A 601 -0.77 5.10 24.95
CA LYS A 601 0.32 4.32 25.58
C LYS A 601 -0.12 2.96 26.13
N LYS A 602 -1.43 2.73 26.33
CA LYS A 602 -1.98 1.40 26.61
C LYS A 602 -2.22 0.58 25.33
N ILE A 603 -2.22 1.22 24.15
CA ILE A 603 -2.51 0.56 22.87
C ILE A 603 -1.23 0.00 22.24
N ARG A 604 -1.15 -1.33 22.19
CA ARG A 604 -0.09 -2.08 21.53
C ARG A 604 -0.59 -2.58 20.17
N ILE A 605 -0.26 -1.85 19.12
CA ILE A 605 -0.37 -2.35 17.74
C ILE A 605 0.79 -3.32 17.51
N GLY A 606 0.57 -4.37 16.71
CA GLY A 606 1.65 -5.19 16.20
C GLY A 606 1.21 -6.07 15.04
N ILE A 607 2.16 -6.30 14.12
CA ILE A 607 1.91 -7.10 12.92
C ILE A 607 1.46 -8.53 13.32
N ALA A 608 0.50 -9.06 12.58
CA ALA A 608 -0.16 -10.34 12.79
C ALA A 608 -0.17 -11.16 11.49
N LYS A 609 1.03 -11.48 11.01
CA LYS A 609 1.27 -12.19 9.75
C LYS A 609 0.50 -13.51 9.68
N ASP A 610 0.01 -13.83 8.49
CA ASP A 610 -0.69 -15.08 8.16
C ASP A 610 -1.95 -15.36 8.98
N GLY A 611 -2.71 -14.29 9.28
CA GLY A 611 -4.04 -14.39 9.90
C GLY A 611 -4.99 -15.38 9.19
N SER A 612 -4.97 -15.42 7.86
CA SER A 612 -5.79 -16.35 7.05
C SER A 612 -5.38 -17.83 7.16
N GLY A 613 -4.16 -18.13 7.61
CA GLY A 613 -3.68 -19.49 7.86
C GLY A 613 -3.76 -19.87 9.33
N VAL A 614 -2.95 -19.22 10.17
CA VAL A 614 -2.83 -19.53 11.60
C VAL A 614 -4.14 -19.23 12.34
N GLY A 615 -4.80 -18.12 12.01
CA GLY A 615 -6.07 -17.73 12.63
C GLY A 615 -7.23 -18.65 12.24
N ALA A 616 -7.21 -19.21 11.03
CA ALA A 616 -8.20 -20.16 10.57
C ALA A 616 -8.06 -21.53 11.25
N ALA A 617 -6.83 -22.02 11.39
CA ALA A 617 -6.50 -23.21 12.19
C ALA A 617 -6.95 -23.05 13.66
N LEU A 618 -6.75 -21.87 14.26
CA LEU A 618 -7.25 -21.54 15.59
C LEU A 618 -8.79 -21.47 15.65
N GLY A 619 -9.45 -21.02 14.58
CA GLY A 619 -10.91 -21.07 14.44
C GLY A 619 -11.47 -22.50 14.44
N ALA A 620 -10.82 -23.41 13.69
CA ALA A 620 -11.17 -24.84 13.66
C ALA A 620 -11.01 -25.49 15.06
N LEU A 621 -9.95 -25.14 15.79
CA LEU A 621 -9.75 -25.55 17.18
C LEU A 621 -10.90 -25.07 18.10
N VAL A 622 -11.34 -23.81 17.96
CA VAL A 622 -12.47 -23.28 18.75
C VAL A 622 -13.77 -24.01 18.41
N ALA A 623 -14.00 -24.37 17.15
CA ALA A 623 -15.15 -25.19 16.76
C ALA A 623 -15.11 -26.61 17.37
N LYS A 624 -13.94 -27.25 17.39
CA LYS A 624 -13.74 -28.57 18.04
C LYS A 624 -14.07 -28.51 19.53
N ARG A 625 -13.49 -27.54 20.25
CA ARG A 625 -13.77 -27.28 21.69
C ARG A 625 -15.26 -27.00 21.96
N THR A 626 -15.91 -26.20 21.09
CA THR A 626 -17.32 -25.84 21.24
C THR A 626 -18.24 -27.05 21.04
N SER A 627 -17.97 -27.89 20.03
CA SER A 627 -18.73 -29.12 19.76
C SER A 627 -18.67 -30.10 20.93
N GLN A 628 -17.48 -30.27 21.52
CA GLN A 628 -17.27 -31.14 22.69
C GLN A 628 -18.00 -30.60 23.94
N THR A 629 -18.07 -29.27 24.11
CA THR A 629 -18.78 -28.63 25.23
C THR A 629 -20.31 -28.69 25.10
N LEU A 630 -20.84 -29.01 23.91
CA LEU A 630 -22.27 -29.17 23.65
C LEU A 630 -22.75 -30.63 23.71
N GLN A 631 -21.85 -31.59 23.94
CA GLN A 631 -22.15 -33.03 24.01
C GLN A 631 -22.01 -33.63 25.43
N GLY A 632 -21.52 -32.86 26.41
CA GLY A 632 -21.34 -33.26 27.82
C GLY A 632 -22.26 -32.50 28.77
#